data_AF-A0A543PTU9-F1
#
_entry.id   AF-A0A543PTU9-F1
#
_cell.length_a   1.000
_cell.length_b   1.000
_cell.length_c   1.000
_cell.angle_alpha   90.00
_cell.angle_beta   90.00
_cell.angle_gamma   90.00
#
_symmetry.space_group_name_H-M   'P 1'
#
loop_
_entity.id
_entity.type
_entity.pdbx_description
1 polymer ?
#
loop_
_entity_poly.entity_id
_entity_poly.type
_entity_poly.pdbx_seq_one_letter_code
_entity_poly.pdbx_strand_id
1 'polypeptide(L)'
;MTDPFDLERFVRAQEASGTYERALAELRAGRKLSHWMWFVFPQVAGLGRSATAQRYAVSGLPEARAYLVHPVLGRRLVECAQALDDLGERDPQQVLGDIDAVKLRSSMTLFERAAADGADVAAGDGADDADDADDADDADDADDADDADDADDADDADDANQAENDRPVAELFGRVLDHYFGGRRDDATLAILGRAS
;
A
#
# COMPACT_ATOMS: atom_id res chain seq x y z
N MET A 1 -19.01 -4.94 -11.77
CA MET A 1 -17.74 -5.29 -11.11
C MET A 1 -18.08 -5.83 -9.74
N THR A 2 -17.74 -7.09 -9.47
CA THR A 2 -17.97 -7.70 -8.16
C THR A 2 -16.87 -7.21 -7.23
N ASP A 3 -17.22 -6.51 -6.15
CA ASP A 3 -16.33 -6.23 -5.02
C ASP A 3 -16.65 -7.29 -3.94
N PRO A 4 -16.07 -8.50 -4.02
CA PRO A 4 -16.41 -9.60 -3.12
C PRO A 4 -16.03 -9.31 -1.66
N PHE A 5 -15.16 -8.31 -1.44
CA PHE A 5 -14.66 -7.93 -0.13
C PHE A 5 -15.26 -6.63 0.40
N ASP A 6 -16.08 -5.91 -0.36
CA ASP A 6 -16.61 -4.58 0.02
C ASP A 6 -15.48 -3.60 0.41
N LEU A 7 -14.40 -3.54 -0.38
CA LEU A 7 -13.25 -2.66 -0.14
C LEU A 7 -13.63 -1.17 -0.16
N GLU A 8 -14.68 -0.84 -0.90
CA GLU A 8 -15.25 0.51 -0.97
C GLU A 8 -15.62 1.06 0.42
N ARG A 9 -15.88 0.20 1.42
CA ARG A 9 -16.10 0.64 2.81
C ARG A 9 -14.89 1.38 3.38
N PHE A 10 -13.66 1.01 3.01
CA PHE A 10 -12.45 1.69 3.46
C PHE A 10 -12.27 3.03 2.76
N VAL A 11 -12.52 3.08 1.44
CA VAL A 11 -12.42 4.31 0.64
C VAL A 11 -13.34 5.38 1.21
N ARG A 12 -14.61 5.03 1.41
CA ARG A 12 -15.60 5.95 2.00
C ARG A 12 -15.21 6.45 3.38
N ALA A 13 -14.63 5.58 4.22
CA ALA A 13 -14.19 5.96 5.57
C ALA A 13 -12.98 6.91 5.54
N GLN A 14 -12.05 6.68 4.61
CA GLN A 14 -10.87 7.52 4.40
C GLN A 14 -11.25 8.89 3.83
N GLU A 15 -12.22 8.95 2.92
CA GLU A 15 -12.65 10.20 2.28
C GLU A 15 -13.59 11.03 3.16
N ALA A 16 -14.31 10.38 4.08
CA ALA A 16 -15.25 11.06 4.97
C ALA A 16 -14.57 12.22 5.70
N SER A 17 -15.02 13.45 5.39
CA SER A 17 -14.52 14.69 6.00
C SER A 17 -12.99 14.87 5.94
N GLY A 18 -12.36 14.42 4.84
CA GLY A 18 -10.92 14.54 4.59
C GLY A 18 -10.07 13.78 5.60
N THR A 19 -10.54 12.60 6.03
CA THR A 19 -9.90 11.83 7.10
C THR A 19 -8.53 11.31 6.68
N TYR A 20 -8.37 10.90 5.43
CA TYR A 20 -7.10 10.42 4.91
C TYR A 20 -6.02 11.51 4.90
N GLU A 21 -6.35 12.69 4.38
CA GLU A 21 -5.44 13.83 4.33
C GLU A 21 -5.01 14.24 5.75
N ARG A 22 -5.96 14.22 6.69
CA ARG A 22 -5.67 14.46 8.11
C ARG A 22 -4.76 13.38 8.70
N ALA A 23 -5.04 12.10 8.44
CA ALA A 23 -4.23 10.99 8.94
C ALA A 23 -2.78 11.11 8.44
N LEU A 24 -2.60 11.37 7.15
CA LEU A 24 -1.29 11.54 6.54
C LEU A 24 -0.54 12.76 7.10
N ALA A 25 -1.22 13.88 7.32
CA ALA A 25 -0.63 15.06 7.95
C ALA A 25 -0.19 14.79 9.40
N GLU A 26 -1.02 14.07 10.18
CA GLU A 26 -0.69 13.66 11.55
C GLU A 26 0.51 12.71 11.61
N LEU A 27 0.59 11.76 10.66
CA LEU A 27 1.72 10.84 10.53
C LEU A 27 3.01 11.58 10.19
N ARG A 28 3.00 12.46 9.19
CA ARG A 28 4.16 13.30 8.83
C ARG A 28 4.59 14.24 9.97
N ALA A 29 3.64 14.67 10.81
CA ALA A 29 3.93 15.46 12.01
C ALA A 29 4.44 14.61 13.19
N GLY A 30 4.49 13.29 13.06
CA GLY A 30 4.95 12.36 14.10
C GLY A 30 4.03 12.25 15.30
N ARG A 31 2.75 12.65 15.16
CA ARG A 31 1.77 12.55 16.26
C ARG A 31 0.35 12.40 15.74
N LYS A 32 -0.22 11.23 16.01
CA LYS A 32 -1.63 10.92 15.80
C LYS A 32 -2.51 11.63 16.83
N LEU A 33 -3.56 12.27 16.35
CA LEU A 33 -4.50 13.08 17.15
C LEU A 33 -5.97 12.69 16.93
N SER A 34 -6.30 12.05 15.81
CA SER A 34 -7.69 11.74 15.45
C SER A 34 -7.98 10.24 15.21
N HIS A 35 -9.24 9.93 14.93
CA HIS A 35 -9.77 8.56 14.96
C HIS A 35 -9.85 7.91 13.58
N TRP A 36 -8.72 7.43 13.07
CA TRP A 36 -8.63 6.82 11.73
C TRP A 36 -7.95 5.45 11.66
N MET A 37 -7.40 4.96 12.79
CA MET A 37 -6.52 3.79 12.82
C MET A 37 -7.11 2.56 12.13
N TRP A 38 -8.39 2.27 12.34
CA TRP A 38 -9.02 1.04 11.86
C TRP A 38 -9.09 0.89 10.34
N PHE A 39 -9.13 2.00 9.60
CA PHE A 39 -9.35 1.99 8.15
C PHE A 39 -8.22 2.64 7.35
N VAL A 40 -7.22 3.24 8.03
CA VAL A 40 -5.92 3.61 7.42
C VAL A 40 -4.91 2.47 7.60
N PHE A 41 -4.84 1.87 8.79
CA PHE A 41 -4.01 0.70 9.08
C PHE A 41 -4.90 -0.45 9.59
N PRO A 42 -5.69 -1.08 8.69
CA PRO A 42 -6.58 -2.16 9.09
C PRO A 42 -5.79 -3.39 9.52
N GLN A 43 -6.41 -4.20 10.38
CA GLN A 43 -5.84 -5.44 10.94
C GLN A 43 -6.77 -6.62 10.63
N VAL A 44 -6.26 -7.84 10.78
CA VAL A 44 -7.05 -9.04 10.50
C VAL A 44 -8.23 -9.21 11.46
N ALA A 45 -9.32 -9.78 10.96
CA ALA A 45 -10.50 -10.14 11.72
C ALA A 45 -10.17 -11.07 12.89
N GLY A 46 -10.87 -10.87 14.02
CA GLY A 46 -10.64 -11.64 15.25
C GLY A 46 -9.77 -10.95 16.30
N LEU A 47 -9.01 -9.90 15.93
CA LEU A 47 -8.20 -9.12 16.88
C LEU A 47 -9.01 -8.06 17.64
N GLY A 48 -9.91 -7.37 16.94
CA GLY A 48 -10.72 -6.28 17.47
C GLY A 48 -12.08 -6.71 18.00
N ARG A 49 -12.53 -6.12 19.11
CA ARG A 49 -13.85 -6.41 19.71
C ARG A 49 -14.90 -5.30 19.53
N SER A 50 -14.49 -4.08 19.22
CA SER A 50 -15.44 -2.99 19.00
C SER A 50 -16.14 -3.15 17.65
N ALA A 51 -17.36 -2.63 17.53
CA ALA A 51 -18.11 -2.65 16.27
C ALA A 51 -17.32 -2.00 15.11
N THR A 52 -16.62 -0.89 15.38
CA THR A 52 -15.74 -0.24 14.40
C THR A 52 -14.58 -1.12 13.99
N ALA A 53 -13.93 -1.80 14.94
CA ALA A 53 -12.81 -2.69 14.65
C ALA A 53 -13.25 -3.92 13.85
N GLN A 54 -14.45 -4.43 14.09
CA GLN A 54 -15.02 -5.55 13.32
C GLN A 54 -15.44 -5.11 11.92
N ARG A 55 -16.03 -3.93 11.78
CA ARG A 55 -16.46 -3.38 10.48
C ARG A 55 -15.30 -3.17 9.51
N TYR A 56 -14.16 -2.70 10.01
CA TYR A 56 -12.96 -2.42 9.21
C TYR A 56 -11.87 -3.47 9.37
N ALA A 57 -12.21 -4.65 9.91
CA ALA A 57 -11.30 -5.77 9.88
C ALA A 57 -11.16 -6.31 8.46
N VAL A 58 -9.94 -6.76 8.13
CA VAL A 58 -9.66 -7.52 6.91
C VAL A 58 -9.87 -9.01 7.20
N SER A 59 -10.64 -9.70 6.37
CA SER A 59 -11.04 -11.10 6.58
C SER A 59 -9.89 -12.10 6.51
N GLY A 60 -8.81 -11.77 5.80
CA GLY A 60 -7.62 -12.61 5.68
C GLY A 60 -6.71 -12.17 4.53
N LEU A 61 -5.77 -13.03 4.14
CA LEU A 61 -4.80 -12.76 3.07
C LEU A 61 -5.44 -12.45 1.70
N PRO A 62 -6.51 -13.12 1.24
CA PRO A 62 -7.15 -12.78 -0.03
C PRO A 62 -7.65 -11.34 -0.09
N GLU A 63 -8.30 -10.87 0.97
CA GLU A 63 -8.77 -9.48 1.05
C GLU A 63 -7.61 -8.50 1.22
N ALA A 64 -6.60 -8.84 2.02
CA ALA A 64 -5.40 -8.00 2.18
C ALA A 64 -4.67 -7.80 0.84
N ARG A 65 -4.57 -8.85 0.01
CA ARG A 65 -4.02 -8.75 -1.36
C ARG A 65 -4.90 -7.86 -2.24
N ALA A 66 -6.22 -8.06 -2.20
CA ALA A 66 -7.15 -7.21 -2.94
C ALA A 66 -7.03 -5.74 -2.51
N TYR A 67 -6.82 -5.47 -1.22
CA TYR A 67 -6.57 -4.13 -0.68
C TYR A 67 -5.27 -3.52 -1.23
N LEU A 68 -4.19 -4.30 -1.32
CA LEU A 68 -2.90 -3.83 -1.84
C LEU A 68 -2.94 -3.49 -3.34
N VAL A 69 -3.64 -4.27 -4.16
CA VAL A 69 -3.76 -4.01 -5.61
C VAL A 69 -4.87 -3.01 -5.94
N HIS A 70 -5.66 -2.59 -4.96
CA HIS A 70 -6.72 -1.62 -5.16
C HIS A 70 -6.12 -0.24 -5.49
N PRO A 71 -6.57 0.44 -6.58
CA PRO A 71 -5.92 1.63 -7.13
C PRO A 71 -5.80 2.81 -6.16
N VAL A 72 -6.74 2.93 -5.22
CA VAL A 72 -6.71 3.95 -4.16
C VAL A 72 -6.05 3.44 -2.88
N LEU A 73 -6.57 2.36 -2.28
CA LEU A 73 -6.19 1.89 -0.95
C LEU A 73 -4.73 1.45 -0.85
N GLY A 74 -4.21 0.72 -1.84
CA GLY A 74 -2.82 0.27 -1.84
C GLY A 74 -1.85 1.45 -1.79
N ARG A 75 -2.03 2.43 -2.68
CA ARG A 75 -1.23 3.66 -2.71
C ARG A 75 -1.28 4.41 -1.38
N ARG A 76 -2.47 4.58 -0.82
CA ARG A 76 -2.66 5.31 0.45
C ARG A 76 -1.98 4.61 1.63
N LEU A 77 -2.05 3.28 1.70
CA LEU A 77 -1.39 2.50 2.74
C LEU A 77 0.14 2.60 2.64
N VAL A 78 0.69 2.49 1.44
CA VAL A 78 2.12 2.67 1.17
C VAL A 78 2.57 4.07 1.58
N GLU A 79 1.84 5.11 1.18
CA GLU A 79 2.19 6.49 1.53
C GLU A 79 2.15 6.74 3.05
N CYS A 80 1.16 6.19 3.75
CA CYS A 80 1.11 6.26 5.21
C CYS A 80 2.23 5.48 5.90
N ALA A 81 2.63 4.32 5.35
CA ALA A 81 3.74 3.53 5.88
C ALA A 81 5.11 4.21 5.62
N GLN A 82 5.31 4.81 4.46
CA GLN A 82 6.48 5.66 4.15
C GLN A 82 6.58 6.82 5.13
N ALA A 83 5.47 7.55 5.34
CA ALA A 83 5.45 8.66 6.29
C ALA A 83 5.82 8.26 7.73
N LEU A 84 5.65 6.99 8.11
CA LEU A 84 6.12 6.44 9.38
C LEU A 84 7.60 6.05 9.35
N ASP A 85 8.05 5.39 8.28
CA ASP A 85 9.46 4.97 8.07
C ASP A 85 10.41 6.20 8.02
N ASP A 86 9.92 7.32 7.49
CA ASP A 86 10.67 8.59 7.39
C ASP A 86 10.83 9.32 8.73
N LEU A 87 10.07 8.95 9.77
CA LEU A 87 10.17 9.61 11.08
C LEU A 87 11.45 9.18 11.81
N GLY A 88 12.16 10.15 12.38
CA GLY A 88 13.30 9.86 13.26
C GLY A 88 12.91 9.22 14.61
N GLU A 89 11.64 9.32 15.01
CA GLU A 89 11.12 8.74 16.26
C GLU A 89 11.03 7.22 16.15
N ARG A 90 11.55 6.52 17.17
CA ARG A 90 11.64 5.05 17.24
C ARG A 90 10.62 4.42 18.19
N ASP A 91 10.02 5.22 19.06
CA ASP A 91 8.95 4.75 19.94
C ASP A 91 7.57 4.97 19.28
N PRO A 92 6.89 3.89 18.84
CA PRO A 92 5.59 4.02 18.19
C PRO A 92 4.52 4.56 19.15
N GLN A 93 4.72 4.46 20.46
CA GLN A 93 3.78 5.00 21.45
C GLN A 93 3.82 6.53 21.49
N GLN A 94 4.96 7.17 21.17
CA GLN A 94 5.02 8.63 21.03
C GLN A 94 4.26 9.14 19.80
N VAL A 95 4.23 8.32 18.74
CA VAL A 95 3.58 8.66 17.48
C VAL A 95 2.08 8.34 17.51
N LEU A 96 1.72 7.13 17.94
CA LEU A 96 0.36 6.58 17.79
C LEU A 96 -0.38 6.40 19.12
N GLY A 97 0.32 6.37 20.25
CA GLY A 97 -0.20 5.94 21.54
C GLY A 97 -0.27 4.42 21.69
N ASP A 98 -0.41 3.94 22.93
CA ASP A 98 -0.25 2.53 23.30
C ASP A 98 -1.10 1.55 22.48
N ILE A 99 -2.39 1.85 22.34
CA ILE A 99 -3.35 0.95 21.70
C ILE A 99 -3.12 0.91 20.19
N ASP A 100 -2.88 2.07 19.56
CA ASP A 100 -2.74 2.15 18.11
C ASP A 100 -1.34 1.71 17.67
N ALA A 101 -0.31 1.79 18.53
CA ALA A 101 0.99 1.14 18.27
C ALA A 101 0.85 -0.37 18.10
N VAL A 102 0.05 -1.05 18.92
CA VAL A 102 -0.22 -2.50 18.77
C VAL A 102 -0.93 -2.78 17.45
N LYS A 103 -1.94 -1.97 17.09
CA LYS A 103 -2.66 -2.14 15.82
C LYS A 103 -1.77 -1.91 14.60
N LEU A 104 -0.82 -0.97 14.68
CA LEU A 104 0.16 -0.76 13.61
C LEU A 104 0.96 -2.04 13.38
N ARG A 105 1.48 -2.65 14.46
CA ARG A 105 2.23 -3.91 14.36
C ARG A 105 1.40 -5.02 13.71
N SER A 106 0.13 -5.17 14.10
CA SER A 106 -0.78 -6.15 13.49
C SER A 106 -1.05 -5.83 12.01
N SER A 107 -1.24 -4.56 11.65
CA SER A 107 -1.46 -4.13 10.26
C SER A 107 -0.23 -4.39 9.38
N MET A 108 0.96 -3.94 9.79
CA MET A 108 2.20 -4.15 9.04
C MET A 108 2.51 -5.65 8.89
N THR A 109 2.25 -6.45 9.92
CA THR A 109 2.40 -7.92 9.84
C THR A 109 1.46 -8.53 8.80
N LEU A 110 0.20 -8.10 8.77
CA LEU A 110 -0.78 -8.59 7.80
C LEU A 110 -0.35 -8.27 6.36
N PHE A 111 0.00 -7.01 6.11
CA PHE A 111 0.30 -6.54 4.76
C PHE A 111 1.67 -6.97 4.25
N GLU A 112 2.65 -7.15 5.14
CA GLU A 112 3.90 -7.83 4.81
C GLU A 112 3.64 -9.24 4.26
N ARG A 113 2.80 -10.04 4.95
CA ARG A 113 2.46 -11.39 4.49
C ARG A 113 1.66 -11.39 3.20
N ALA A 114 0.70 -10.47 3.07
CA ALA A 114 -0.08 -10.35 1.84
C ALA A 114 0.78 -9.99 0.63
N ALA A 115 1.79 -9.13 0.80
CA ALA A 115 2.70 -8.73 -0.25
C ALA A 115 3.70 -9.85 -0.62
N ALA A 116 4.21 -10.60 0.36
CA ALA A 116 5.10 -11.74 0.11
C ALA A 116 4.42 -12.85 -0.70
N ASP A 117 3.21 -13.26 -0.32
CA ASP A 117 2.45 -14.29 -1.05
C ASP A 117 2.09 -13.87 -2.48
N GLY A 118 1.92 -12.57 -2.73
CA GLY A 118 1.60 -12.03 -4.06
C GLY A 118 2.77 -12.12 -5.05
N ALA A 119 4.00 -12.02 -4.54
CA ALA A 119 5.21 -12.16 -5.34
C ALA A 119 5.41 -13.61 -5.83
N ASP A 120 4.97 -14.60 -5.06
CA ASP A 120 5.06 -16.03 -5.44
C ASP A 120 4.15 -16.40 -6.62
N VAL A 121 3.02 -15.69 -6.81
CA VAL A 121 2.08 -15.95 -7.91
C VAL A 121 2.52 -15.31 -9.22
N ALA A 122 3.22 -14.17 -9.16
CA ALA A 122 3.73 -13.46 -10.34
C ALA A 122 4.96 -14.14 -11.00
N ALA A 123 5.63 -15.03 -10.28
CA ALA A 123 6.77 -15.81 -10.80
C ALA A 123 6.34 -17.11 -11.53
N GLY A 124 5.03 -17.35 -11.70
CA GLY A 124 4.48 -18.65 -12.11
C GLY A 124 3.64 -18.69 -13.38
N ASP A 125 3.51 -17.60 -14.16
CA ASP A 125 2.74 -17.62 -15.41
C ASP A 125 3.54 -16.96 -16.54
N GLY A 126 4.18 -17.80 -17.34
CA GLY A 126 5.12 -17.39 -18.38
C GLY A 126 5.51 -18.56 -19.25
N ALA A 127 4.53 -19.15 -19.96
CA ALA A 127 4.74 -19.86 -21.21
C ALA A 127 3.40 -20.01 -21.95
N ASP A 128 3.48 -19.90 -23.28
CA ASP A 128 2.46 -20.19 -24.30
C ASP A 128 1.47 -19.06 -24.64
N ASP A 129 1.91 -18.17 -25.53
CA ASP A 129 1.52 -18.24 -26.95
C ASP A 129 2.05 -17.01 -27.71
N ALA A 130 3.15 -17.21 -28.44
CA ALA A 130 3.60 -16.29 -29.49
C ALA A 130 3.66 -17.08 -30.79
N ASP A 131 2.59 -16.99 -31.57
CA ASP A 131 2.57 -17.32 -33.00
C ASP A 131 1.35 -16.63 -33.61
N ASP A 132 1.56 -15.47 -34.24
CA ASP A 132 1.10 -15.25 -35.62
C ASP A 132 1.75 -13.96 -36.15
N ALA A 133 2.65 -14.13 -37.10
CA ALA A 133 3.21 -13.06 -37.91
C ALA A 133 2.81 -13.34 -39.36
N ASP A 134 2.01 -12.45 -39.93
CA ASP A 134 1.72 -12.27 -41.35
C ASP A 134 0.98 -10.92 -41.44
N ASP A 135 1.09 -10.05 -42.45
CA ASP A 135 2.05 -9.71 -43.49
C ASP A 135 1.42 -8.45 -44.17
N ALA A 136 2.22 -7.74 -44.96
CA ALA A 136 1.87 -6.76 -46.01
C ALA A 136 1.68 -5.27 -45.65
N ASP A 137 2.68 -4.48 -46.11
CA ASP A 137 2.62 -3.43 -47.16
C ASP A 137 1.41 -2.47 -47.17
N ASP A 138 1.53 -1.15 -47.37
CA ASP A 138 2.25 -0.48 -48.45
C ASP A 138 2.30 1.05 -48.19
N ALA A 139 3.11 1.75 -48.99
CA ALA A 139 3.50 3.17 -49.00
C ALA A 139 2.34 4.21 -48.95
N ASP A 140 2.51 5.53 -48.78
CA ASP A 140 3.50 6.42 -49.40
C ASP A 140 3.34 7.86 -48.86
N ASP A 141 4.38 8.64 -49.13
CA ASP A 141 4.40 10.08 -49.41
C ASP A 141 4.54 11.16 -48.32
N ALA A 142 5.43 12.08 -48.68
CA ALA A 142 6.08 13.11 -47.89
C ALA A 142 5.38 14.48 -48.00
N ASP A 143 5.76 15.38 -47.09
CA ASP A 143 5.95 16.83 -47.24
C ASP A 143 5.77 17.47 -45.85
N ASP A 144 6.39 18.57 -45.45
CA ASP A 144 7.63 19.27 -45.77
C ASP A 144 7.73 20.34 -44.66
N ALA A 145 8.95 20.65 -44.25
CA ALA A 145 9.43 21.89 -43.64
C ALA A 145 8.73 22.60 -42.44
N ASP A 146 9.59 22.83 -41.44
CA ASP A 146 9.98 24.13 -40.85
C ASP A 146 9.39 24.63 -39.52
N ASP A 147 10.36 25.09 -38.72
CA ASP A 147 10.31 26.05 -37.60
C ASP A 147 9.48 25.64 -36.37
N ALA A 148 9.98 25.66 -35.14
CA ALA A 148 10.94 26.59 -34.54
C ALA A 148 11.47 26.04 -33.20
N ASP A 149 12.63 26.55 -32.80
CA ASP A 149 13.11 26.57 -31.41
C ASP A 149 12.00 26.92 -30.42
N ASP A 150 11.83 26.09 -29.38
CA ASP A 150 11.71 26.62 -28.03
C ASP A 150 12.31 25.62 -27.06
N ALA A 151 13.43 26.03 -26.46
CA ALA A 151 14.02 25.38 -25.32
C ALA A 151 13.13 25.69 -24.11
N ASP A 152 12.43 24.67 -23.59
CA ASP A 152 11.95 24.72 -22.21
C ASP A 152 12.77 23.73 -21.37
N ASP A 153 13.73 24.34 -20.71
CA ASP A 153 14.62 23.83 -19.69
C ASP A 153 13.83 23.81 -18.38
N ALA A 154 13.28 22.66 -17.99
CA ALA A 154 13.03 22.23 -16.60
C ALA A 154 12.13 20.99 -16.55
N ASP A 155 12.69 19.82 -16.28
CA ASP A 155 12.10 18.89 -15.30
C ASP A 155 13.10 17.80 -14.87
N ASP A 156 14.28 18.23 -14.38
CA ASP A 156 15.33 17.33 -13.88
C ASP A 156 15.19 17.02 -12.38
N ALA A 157 13.96 17.08 -11.84
CA ALA A 157 13.70 16.92 -10.40
C ALA A 157 12.87 15.67 -10.03
N ASP A 158 12.32 14.91 -10.98
CA ASP A 158 11.42 13.78 -10.65
C ASP A 158 12.13 12.41 -10.62
N ASP A 159 13.29 12.27 -11.26
CA ASP A 159 13.96 10.96 -11.40
C ASP A 159 14.58 10.45 -10.09
N ALA A 160 14.91 11.35 -9.15
CA ALA A 160 15.45 10.98 -7.85
C ALA A 160 14.41 10.35 -6.91
N ASN A 161 13.12 10.58 -7.13
CA ASN A 161 12.03 10.04 -6.32
C ASN A 161 11.48 8.72 -6.89
N GLN A 162 11.69 8.48 -8.18
CA GLN A 162 11.25 7.25 -8.87
C GLN A 162 12.09 6.04 -8.46
N ALA A 163 13.41 6.20 -8.30
CA ALA A 163 14.33 5.12 -7.92
C ALA A 163 14.14 4.62 -6.46
N GLU A 164 13.54 5.42 -5.58
CA GLU A 164 13.25 5.03 -4.20
C GLU A 164 11.94 4.23 -4.07
N ASN A 165 11.06 4.33 -5.07
CA ASN A 165 9.74 3.72 -5.16
C ASN A 165 9.72 2.29 -5.75
N ASP A 166 10.84 1.81 -6.30
CA ASP A 166 10.99 0.44 -6.82
C ASP A 166 11.37 -0.59 -5.75
N ARG A 167 11.53 -0.17 -4.48
CA ARG A 167 11.69 -1.12 -3.38
C ARG A 167 10.38 -1.90 -3.20
N PRO A 168 10.40 -3.25 -3.18
CA PRO A 168 9.18 -4.05 -3.12
C PRO A 168 8.29 -3.58 -1.96
N VAL A 169 7.00 -3.38 -2.22
CA VAL A 169 6.00 -2.97 -1.19
C VAL A 169 6.06 -3.86 0.06
N ALA A 170 6.41 -5.15 -0.11
CA ALA A 170 6.64 -6.09 0.98
C ALA A 170 7.76 -5.64 1.94
N GLU A 171 8.85 -5.07 1.42
CA GLU A 171 9.98 -4.61 2.22
C GLU A 171 9.64 -3.39 3.06
N LEU A 172 8.78 -2.49 2.58
CA LEU A 172 8.37 -1.30 3.33
C LEU A 172 7.68 -1.67 4.64
N PHE A 173 6.72 -2.58 4.60
CA PHE A 173 6.03 -3.01 5.83
C PHE A 173 6.98 -3.70 6.81
N GLY A 174 7.94 -4.47 6.30
CA GLY A 174 9.02 -5.05 7.08
C GLY A 174 9.91 -3.98 7.74
N ARG A 175 10.28 -2.91 7.02
CA ARG A 175 11.07 -1.80 7.56
C ARG A 175 10.35 -1.06 8.68
N VAL A 176 9.05 -0.79 8.53
CA VAL A 176 8.25 -0.19 9.63
C VAL A 176 8.26 -1.12 10.86
N LEU A 177 8.21 -2.44 10.67
CA LEU A 177 8.35 -3.41 11.76
C LEU A 177 9.74 -3.39 12.41
N ASP A 178 10.80 -3.25 11.61
CA ASP A 178 12.17 -3.11 12.10
C ASP A 178 12.35 -1.81 12.88
N HIS A 179 11.84 -0.70 12.34
CA HIS A 179 11.95 0.65 12.87
C HIS A 179 11.32 0.81 14.25
N TYR A 180 10.10 0.31 14.43
CA TYR A 180 9.31 0.52 15.66
C TYR A 180 9.25 -0.69 16.60
N PHE A 181 9.45 -1.90 16.07
CA PHE A 181 9.20 -3.13 16.83
C PHE A 181 10.41 -4.08 16.87
N GLY A 182 11.56 -3.66 16.34
CA GLY A 182 12.78 -4.46 16.27
C GLY A 182 12.59 -5.72 15.42
N GLY A 183 11.78 -5.62 14.37
CA GLY A 183 11.49 -6.69 13.42
C GLY A 183 10.51 -7.74 13.96
N ARG A 184 9.90 -7.51 15.12
CA ARG A 184 8.94 -8.46 15.67
C ARG A 184 7.58 -8.28 15.01
N ARG A 185 7.15 -9.31 14.28
CA ARG A 185 5.79 -9.44 13.72
C ARG A 185 4.79 -9.76 14.84
N ASP A 186 3.52 -9.44 14.65
CA ASP A 186 2.46 -9.71 15.64
C ASP A 186 2.03 -11.18 15.65
N ASP A 187 2.33 -11.89 16.75
CA ASP A 187 2.07 -13.33 16.87
C ASP A 187 0.58 -13.68 16.75
N ALA A 188 -0.31 -12.81 17.25
CA ALA A 188 -1.75 -13.01 17.16
C ALA A 188 -2.23 -12.94 15.71
N THR A 189 -1.73 -11.96 14.94
CA THR A 189 -1.97 -11.87 13.49
C THR A 189 -1.48 -13.14 12.79
N LEU A 190 -0.23 -13.55 13.02
CA LEU A 190 0.33 -14.75 12.38
C LEU A 190 -0.45 -16.03 12.72
N ALA A 191 -0.87 -16.18 13.98
CA ALA A 191 -1.65 -17.34 14.41
C ALA A 191 -3.03 -17.39 13.74
N ILE A 192 -3.65 -16.24 13.46
CA ILE A 192 -4.92 -16.17 12.72
C ILE A 192 -4.71 -16.54 11.26
N LEU A 193 -3.68 -15.98 10.62
CA LEU A 193 -3.39 -16.24 9.20
C LEU A 193 -3.01 -17.71 8.94
N GLY A 194 -2.23 -18.32 9.84
CA GLY A 194 -1.84 -19.73 9.72
C GLY A 194 -2.98 -20.74 9.98
N ARG A 195 -4.12 -20.31 10.52
CA ARG A 195 -5.33 -21.15 10.66
C ARG A 195 -6.26 -21.06 9.46
N ALA A 196 -6.08 -20.03 8.63
CA ALA A 196 -6.90 -19.76 7.46
C ALA A 196 -6.27 -20.26 6.15
N SER A 197 -5.10 -20.91 6.24
CA SER A 197 -4.36 -21.53 5.12
C SER A 197 -4.65 -23.03 5.05
#